data_AF-A0A6G2PWZ5-F1
#
_entry.id   AF-A0A6G2PWZ5-F1
#
_cell.length_a   1.000
_cell.length_b   1.000
_cell.length_c   1.000
_cell.angle_alpha   90.00
_cell.angle_beta   90.00
_cell.angle_gamma   90.00
#
_symmetry.space_group_name_H-M   'P 1'
#
loop_
_entity.id
_entity.type
_entity.pdbx_description
1 polymer ?
#
loop_
_entity_poly.entity_id
_entity_poly.type
_entity_poly.pdbx_seq_one_letter_code
_entity_poly.pdbx_strand_id
1 'polypeptide(L)'
;AARAMVTELAVEPILRRTVDETYAGTVLVQIRRRAVERRIRDIEFQMTRLSSGGDPGQLAAVQNEMWILQQYDQSLRERGAAAL
;
A
#
# COMPACT_ATOMS: atom_id res chain seq x y z
N ALA A 1 3.94 -14.73 18.41
CA ALA A 1 2.57 -14.20 18.37
C ALA A 1 2.02 -14.11 16.93
N ALA A 2 2.63 -13.35 16.01
CA ALA A 2 2.11 -13.20 14.64
C ALA A 2 2.01 -14.50 13.83
N ARG A 3 2.99 -15.42 13.91
CA ARG A 3 2.94 -16.70 13.17
C ARG A 3 1.75 -17.60 13.54
N ALA A 4 1.39 -17.64 14.82
CA ALA A 4 0.24 -18.40 15.29
C ALA A 4 -1.07 -17.82 14.76
N MET A 5 -1.21 -16.48 14.77
CA MET A 5 -2.36 -15.79 14.20
C MET A 5 -2.48 -15.98 12.68
N VAL A 6 -1.35 -16.06 11.95
CA VAL A 6 -1.32 -16.34 10.51
C VAL A 6 -1.79 -17.76 10.19
N THR A 7 -1.46 -18.76 11.02
CA THR A 7 -1.95 -20.14 10.85
C THR A 7 -3.43 -20.28 11.20
N GLU A 8 -3.94 -19.58 12.21
CA GLU A 8 -5.36 -19.61 12.55
C GLU A 8 -6.23 -18.98 11.44
N LEU A 9 -5.79 -17.85 10.86
CA LEU A 9 -6.43 -17.22 9.69
C LEU A 9 -6.40 -18.09 8.43
N ALA A 10 -5.42 -19.00 8.30
CA ALA A 10 -5.34 -19.92 7.17
C ALA A 10 -6.30 -21.13 7.29
N VAL A 11 -6.87 -21.37 8.47
CA VAL A 11 -7.74 -22.53 8.77
C VAL A 11 -9.21 -22.11 8.96
N GLU A 12 -9.53 -20.81 9.04
CA GLU A 12 -10.91 -20.33 9.08
C GLU A 12 -11.66 -20.72 7.79
N PRO A 13 -12.72 -21.56 7.86
CA PRO A 13 -13.48 -21.93 6.68
C PRO A 13 -14.20 -20.69 6.15
N ILE A 14 -13.79 -20.23 4.96
CA ILE A 14 -14.43 -19.11 4.27
C ILE A 14 -15.83 -19.58 3.84
N LEU A 15 -16.83 -19.21 4.66
CA LEU A 15 -18.15 -19.82 4.68
C LEU A 15 -19.01 -19.59 3.42
N ARG A 16 -18.58 -18.76 2.46
CA ARG A 16 -19.24 -18.64 1.15
C ARG A 16 -18.24 -18.22 0.07
N ARG A 17 -18.23 -18.99 -1.02
CA ARG A 17 -17.49 -18.81 -2.29
C ARG A 17 -16.04 -19.31 -2.24
N THR A 18 -15.69 -20.20 -3.17
CA THR A 18 -14.31 -20.61 -3.43
C THR A 18 -13.43 -19.37 -3.58
N VAL A 19 -12.49 -19.19 -2.65
CA VAL A 19 -11.47 -18.16 -2.73
C VAL A 19 -10.48 -18.61 -3.80
N ASP A 20 -10.70 -18.10 -5.00
CA ASP A 20 -9.75 -18.22 -6.09
C ASP A 20 -8.70 -17.11 -6.01
N GLU A 21 -7.62 -17.29 -6.77
CA GLU A 21 -6.50 -16.35 -6.84
C GLU A 21 -6.97 -14.94 -7.25
N THR A 22 -8.02 -14.85 -8.07
CA THR A 22 -8.64 -13.59 -8.49
C THR A 22 -9.28 -12.84 -7.33
N TYR A 23 -10.05 -13.54 -6.47
CA TYR A 23 -10.65 -12.95 -5.28
C TYR A 23 -9.59 -12.50 -4.29
N ALA A 24 -8.58 -13.33 -4.02
CA ALA A 24 -7.47 -12.99 -3.13
C ALA A 24 -6.70 -11.76 -3.63
N GLY A 25 -6.39 -11.72 -4.93
CA GLY A 25 -5.72 -10.58 -5.57
C GLY A 25 -6.53 -9.29 -5.46
N THR A 26 -7.86 -9.36 -5.60
CA THR A 26 -8.74 -8.20 -5.44
C THR A 26 -8.67 -7.62 -4.02
N VAL A 27 -8.74 -8.48 -2.99
CA VAL A 27 -8.63 -8.05 -1.59
C VAL A 27 -7.24 -7.47 -1.29
N LEU A 28 -6.19 -8.11 -1.79
CA LEU A 28 -4.80 -7.65 -1.59
C LEU A 28 -4.57 -6.28 -2.24
N VAL A 29 -5.08 -6.03 -3.45
CA VAL A 29 -5.01 -4.71 -4.09
C VAL A 29 -5.71 -3.65 -3.25
N GLN A 30 -6.89 -3.93 -2.70
CA GLN A 30 -7.61 -2.97 -1.86
C GLN A 30 -6.81 -2.62 -0.59
N ILE A 31 -6.24 -3.61 0.08
CA ILE A 31 -5.38 -3.40 1.25
C ILE A 31 -4.17 -2.57 0.87
N ARG A 32 -3.51 -2.92 -0.24
CA ARG A 32 -2.29 -2.27 -0.70
C ARG A 32 -2.53 -0.81 -1.06
N ARG A 33 -3.61 -0.51 -1.80
CA ARG A 33 -3.99 0.86 -2.12
C ARG A 33 -4.28 1.70 -0.87
N ARG A 34 -4.99 1.14 0.10
CA ARG A 34 -5.26 1.82 1.38
C ARG A 34 -3.98 2.13 2.17
N ALA A 35 -2.99 1.24 2.12
CA ALA A 35 -1.68 1.47 2.71
C ALA A 35 -0.90 2.58 1.98
N VAL A 36 -0.95 2.58 0.64
CA VAL A 36 -0.32 3.62 -0.20
C VAL A 36 -0.95 4.99 0.06
N GLU A 37 -2.28 5.10 0.08
CA GLU A 37 -3.01 6.34 0.39
C GLU A 37 -2.67 6.89 1.79
N ARG A 38 -2.47 6.01 2.77
CA ARG A 38 -1.99 6.43 4.09
C ARG A 38 -0.57 6.98 4.03
N ARG A 39 0.34 6.28 3.35
CA ARG A 39 1.75 6.69 3.23
C ARG A 39 1.89 8.01 2.46
N ILE A 40 1.11 8.22 1.40
CA ILE A 40 1.06 9.48 0.65
C ILE A 40 0.73 10.64 1.59
N ARG A 41 -0.33 10.52 2.41
CA ARG A 41 -0.68 11.57 3.39
C ARG A 41 0.46 11.84 4.38
N ASP A 42 1.12 10.79 4.88
CA ASP A 42 2.26 10.95 5.79
C ASP A 42 3.42 11.72 5.12
N ILE A 43 3.68 11.44 3.84
CA ILE A 43 4.70 12.11 3.03
C ILE A 43 4.32 13.57 2.76
N GLU A 44 3.06 13.90 2.49
CA GLU A 44 2.60 15.29 2.32
C GLU A 44 2.87 16.13 3.58
N PHE A 45 2.63 15.57 4.77
CA PHE A 45 3.00 16.22 6.02
C PHE A 45 4.52 16.40 6.16
N GLN A 46 5.31 15.40 5.77
CA GLN A 46 6.77 15.49 5.79
C GLN A 46 7.28 16.58 4.83
N MET A 47 6.75 16.64 3.61
CA MET A 47 7.09 17.68 2.63
C MET A 47 6.75 19.07 3.14
N THR A 48 5.57 19.25 3.75
CA THR A 48 5.16 20.53 4.35
C THR A 48 6.11 20.98 5.47
N ARG A 49 6.65 20.04 6.24
CA ARG A 49 7.65 20.34 7.28
C ARG A 49 9.04 20.61 6.72
N LEU A 50 9.42 19.94 5.63
CA LEU A 50 10.73 20.11 4.99
C LEU A 50 10.78 21.37 4.12
N SER A 51 9.66 21.83 3.57
CA SER A 51 9.61 23.05 2.76
C SER A 51 9.82 24.34 3.57
N SER A 52 9.60 24.33 4.89
CA SER A 52 9.75 25.49 5.77
C SER A 52 11.18 25.73 6.29
N GLY A 53 12.17 25.02 5.75
CA GLY A 53 13.59 25.19 6.11
C GLY A 53 14.36 23.88 6.34
N GLY A 54 13.87 22.76 5.81
CA GLY A 54 14.53 21.47 5.90
C GLY A 54 15.68 21.30 4.88
N ASP A 55 16.41 20.19 5.02
CA ASP A 55 17.47 19.81 4.09
C ASP A 55 16.91 19.58 2.67
N PRO A 56 17.44 20.28 1.63
CA PRO A 56 17.03 20.07 0.24
C PRO A 56 17.21 18.62 -0.24
N GLY A 57 18.21 17.90 0.27
CA GLY A 57 18.44 16.49 -0.07
C GLY A 57 17.31 15.59 0.42
N GLN A 58 16.89 15.76 1.67
CA GLN A 58 15.73 15.07 2.23
C GLN A 58 14.43 15.45 1.51
N LEU A 59 14.25 16.72 1.16
CA LEU A 59 13.07 17.16 0.40
C LEU A 59 13.00 16.50 -0.98
N ALA A 60 14.13 16.34 -1.67
CA ALA A 60 14.19 15.64 -2.96
C ALA A 60 13.88 14.14 -2.82
N ALA A 61 14.40 13.48 -1.77
CA ALA A 61 14.14 12.07 -1.49
C ALA A 61 12.65 11.81 -1.22
N VAL A 62 12.01 12.65 -0.41
CA VAL A 62 10.58 12.54 -0.06
C VAL A 62 9.69 12.80 -1.29
N GLN A 63 10.06 13.75 -2.16
CA GLN A 63 9.37 13.95 -3.44
C GLN A 63 9.47 12.74 -4.37
N ASN A 64 10.64 12.10 -4.43
CA ASN A 64 10.81 10.89 -5.23
C ASN A 64 9.98 9.74 -4.67
N GLU A 65 9.95 9.56 -3.35
CA GLU A 65 9.09 8.56 -2.71
C GLU A 65 7.60 8.80 -3.02
N MET A 66 7.14 10.05 -2.95
CA MET A 66 5.79 10.44 -3.34
C MET A 66 5.46 9.98 -4.76
N TRP A 67 6.35 10.33 -5.70
CA TRP A 67 6.16 10.02 -7.11
C TRP A 67 6.06 8.50 -7.35
N ILE A 68 6.96 7.72 -6.75
CA ILE A 68 6.94 6.24 -6.84
C ILE A 68 5.61 5.68 -6.32
N LEU A 69 5.12 6.19 -5.18
CA LEU A 69 3.87 5.70 -4.59
C LEU A 69 2.64 6.06 -5.43
N GLN A 70 2.61 7.25 -6.04
CA GLN A 70 1.55 7.63 -6.96
C GLN A 70 1.53 6.74 -8.21
N GLN A 71 2.70 6.46 -8.79
CA GLN A 71 2.82 5.52 -9.92
C GLN A 71 2.37 4.12 -9.52
N TYR A 72 2.73 3.68 -8.32
CA TYR A 72 2.32 2.37 -7.82
C TYR A 72 0.81 2.28 -7.59
N ASP A 73 0.17 3.26 -6.95
CA ASP A 73 -1.30 3.29 -6.81
C ASP A 73 -1.99 3.30 -8.18
N GLN A 74 -1.47 4.07 -9.14
CA GLN A 74 -2.01 4.06 -10.50
C GLN A 74 -1.90 2.67 -11.14
N SER A 75 -0.75 2.00 -10.99
CA SER A 75 -0.57 0.64 -11.50
C SER A 75 -1.53 -0.38 -10.86
N LEU A 76 -1.81 -0.23 -9.55
CA LEU A 76 -2.78 -1.07 -8.83
C LEU A 76 -4.22 -0.80 -9.29
N ARG A 77 -4.55 0.45 -9.67
CA ARG A 77 -5.85 0.80 -10.25
C ARG A 77 -6.05 0.21 -11.64
N GLU A 78 -5.01 0.28 -12.48
CA GLU A 78 -5.10 -0.13 -13.89
C GLU A 78 -4.97 -1.64 -14.08
N ARG A 79 -4.02 -2.27 -13.37
CA ARG A 79 -3.65 -3.68 -13.57
C ARG A 79 -4.13 -4.60 -12.46
N GLY A 80 -4.67 -4.04 -11.37
CA GLY A 80 -5.18 -4.84 -10.25
C GLY A 80 -4.12 -5.79 -9.70
N ALA A 81 -4.47 -7.07 -9.56
CA ALA A 81 -3.59 -8.09 -9.00
C ALA A 81 -2.30 -8.31 -9.83
N ALA A 82 -2.31 -7.98 -11.13
CA ALA A 82 -1.12 -8.08 -11.98
C ALA A 82 -0.07 -6.98 -11.72
N ALA A 83 -0.35 -6.04 -10.82
CA ALA A 83 0.61 -5.04 -10.32
C ALA A 83 1.09 -5.31 -8.88
N LEU A 84 0.61 -6.38 -8.23
CA LEU A 84 1.17 -6.87 -6.97
C LEU A 84 2.55 -7.50 -7.22
#